data_AF-A0A0D2ZYX6-F1
#
_entry.id   AF-A0A0D2ZYX6-F1
#
_cell.length_a   1.000
_cell.length_b   1.000
_cell.length_c   1.000
_cell.angle_alpha   90.00
_cell.angle_beta   90.00
_cell.angle_gamma   90.00
#
_symmetry.space_group_name_H-M   'P 1'
#
loop_
_entity.id
_entity.type
_entity.pdbx_description
1 polymer ?
#
loop_
_entity_poly.entity_id
_entity_poly.type
_entity_poly.pdbx_seq_one_letter_code
_entity_poly.pdbx_strand_id
1 'polypeptide(L)' 'MSVQEHVGNEKSCVWHARDFADGELKDELFCIRFASIE' A
#
# COMPACT_ATOMS: atom_id res chain seq x y z
N MET A 1 5.84 -0.86 -10.39
CA MET A 1 5.48 -1.28 -9.02
C MET A 1 6.44 -0.56 -8.08
N SER A 2 6.06 0.63 -7.60
CA SER A 2 6.92 1.43 -6.72
C SER A 2 6.23 1.54 -5.37
N VAL A 3 6.78 0.85 -4.37
CA VAL A 3 6.45 1.09 -2.97
C VAL A 3 7.08 2.42 -2.59
N GLN A 4 6.29 3.32 -2.02
CA GLN A 4 6.77 4.57 -1.44
C GLN A 4 6.61 4.47 0.07
N GLU A 5 7.68 4.78 0.80
CA GLU A 5 7.61 4.90 2.24
C GLU A 5 6.75 6.12 2.60
N HIS A 6 5.85 5.96 3.56
CA HIS A 6 5.03 7.07 4.01
C HIS A 6 5.92 8.03 4.81
N VAL A 7 6.25 9.19 4.23
CA VAL A 7 7.11 10.21 4.86
C VAL A 7 6.58 10.53 6.27
N GLY A 8 7.37 10.20 7.30
CA GLY A 8 7.02 10.41 8.71
C GLY A 8 6.40 9.22 9.44
N ASN A 9 6.25 8.04 8.82
CA ASN A 9 5.84 6.82 9.50
C ASN A 9 6.48 5.56 8.89
N GLU A 10 7.62 5.13 9.46
CA GLU A 10 8.35 3.90 9.07
C GLU A 10 7.50 2.62 9.20
N LYS A 11 6.39 2.67 9.96
CA LYS A 11 5.44 1.56 10.09
C LYS A 11 4.44 1.47 8.94
N SER A 12 4.47 2.39 7.98
CA SER A 12 3.45 2.46 6.92
C SER A 12 4.06 2.57 5.53
N CYS A 13 3.62 1.70 4.62
CA CYS A 13 4.01 1.72 3.22
C CYS A 13 2.80 2.03 2.36
N VAL A 14 2.98 2.88 1.35
CA VAL A 14 1.96 3.15 0.34
C VAL A 14 2.43 2.64 -1.02
N TRP A 15 1.53 2.05 -1.80
CA TRP A 15 1.87 1.56 -3.13
C TRP A 15 0.70 1.63 -4.08
N HIS A 16 1.02 1.85 -5.36
CA HIS A 16 0.06 1.73 -6.44
C HIS A 16 0.05 0.30 -6.97
N ALA A 17 -1.12 -0.33 -6.98
CA ALA A 17 -1.33 -1.65 -7.58
C ALA A 17 -2.67 -1.71 -8.32
N ARG A 18 -2.70 -2.55 -9.35
CA ARG A 18 -3.97 -2.98 -9.95
C ARG A 18 -4.54 -4.10 -9.11
N ASP A 19 -5.66 -3.84 -8.46
CA ASP A 19 -6.38 -4.81 -7.64
C ASP A 19 -7.58 -5.39 -8.38
N PHE A 20 -7.94 -6.62 -8.00
CA PHE A 20 -9.08 -7.36 -8.53
C PHE A 20 -9.90 -8.00 -7.39
N ALA A 21 -9.79 -7.51 -6.14
CA ALA A 21 -10.49 -8.10 -5.00
C ALA A 21 -12.01 -7.94 -5.10
N ASP A 22 -12.48 -6.89 -5.78
CA ASP A 22 -13.89 -6.58 -6.02
C ASP A 22 -14.47 -7.28 -7.28
N GLY A 23 -13.64 -8.05 -8.00
CA GLY A 23 -14.04 -8.73 -9.25
C GLY A 23 -13.90 -7.87 -10.51
N GLU A 24 -13.29 -6.69 -10.41
CA GLU A 24 -12.93 -5.81 -11.53
C GLU A 24 -11.49 -5.30 -11.38
N LEU A 25 -10.76 -5.12 -12.49
CA LEU A 25 -9.36 -4.67 -12.45
C LEU A 25 -9.32 -3.14 -12.28
N LYS A 26 -8.93 -2.67 -11.10
CA LYS A 26 -8.92 -1.25 -10.74
C LYS A 26 -7.52 -0.81 -10.33
N ASP A 27 -7.08 0.35 -10.82
CA ASP A 27 -5.83 0.97 -10.35
C ASP A 27 -6.12 1.65 -9.01
N GLU A 28 -5.61 1.07 -7.93
CA GLU A 28 -5.88 1.51 -6.55
C GLU A 28 -4.58 1.87 -5.81
N LEU A 29 -4.71 2.83 -4.89
CA LEU A 29 -3.64 3.22 -3.97
C LEU A 29 -3.86 2.51 -2.65
N PHE A 30 -2.94 1.64 -2.29
CA PHE A 30 -2.96 0.91 -1.04
C PHE A 30 -2.08 1.60 0.00
N CYS A 31 -2.54 1.55 1.25
CA CYS A 31 -1.78 1.96 2.42
C CYS A 31 -1.88 0.86 3.45
N ILE A 32 -0.74 0.29 3.82
CA ILE A 32 -0.62 -0.69 4.90
C ILE A 32 0.09 -0.02 6.07
N ARG A 33 -0.44 -0.24 7.28
CA ARG A 33 0.23 0.10 8.52
C ARG A 33 0.51 -1.18 9.30
N PHE A 34 1.77 -1.45 9.56
CA PHE A 34 2.19 -2.56 10.42
C PHE A 34 2.03 -2.17 11.90
N ALA A 35 1.66 -3.14 12.73
CA ALA A 35 1.58 -2.93 14.18
C ALA A 35 2.97 -2.69 14.81
N SER A 36 3.98 -3.37 14.27
CA SER A 36 5.40 -3.21 14.60
C SER A 36 6.23 -3.24 13.33
N ILE A 37 7.43 -2.64 13.38
CA ILE A 37 8.45 -2.76 12.30
C ILE A 37 9.27 -4.05 12.46
N GLU A 38 9.17 -4.68 13.63
CA GLU A 38 9.89 -5.91 14.01
C GLU A 38 9.20 -7.18 13.53
#